data_AF-A0A950WSJ5-F1
#
_entry.id   AF-A0A950WSJ5-F1
#
_cell.length_a   1.000
_cell.length_b   1.000
_cell.length_c   1.000
_cell.angle_alpha   90.00
_cell.angle_beta   90.00
_cell.angle_gamma   90.00
#
_symmetry.space_group_name_H-M   'P 1'
#
loop_
_entity.id
_entity.type
_entity.pdbx_description
1 polymer ?
#
loop_
_entity_poly.entity_id
_entity_poly.type
_entity_poly.pdbx_seq_one_letter_code
_entity_poly.pdbx_strand_id
1 'polypeptide(L)' 'MTTVEEPVTRTYPVISADSHITEAPGTYVDYIDPAWRDKAPKMVDGGKDVGDLFVIDGMKTPVPMGLVAAAGKPA' A
#
# COMPACT_ATOMS: atom_id res chain seq x y z
N MET A 1 -3.15 12.92 -40.23
CA MET A 1 -2.03 13.55 -39.51
C MET A 1 -2.59 13.97 -38.16
N THR A 2 -2.42 13.15 -37.13
CA THR A 2 -3.02 13.39 -35.82
C THR A 2 -2.05 14.23 -35.01
N THR A 3 -2.44 15.45 -34.65
CA THR A 3 -1.70 16.31 -33.73
C THR A 3 -1.61 15.65 -32.37
N VAL A 4 -0.40 15.36 -31.91
CA VAL A 4 -0.10 15.07 -30.51
C VAL A 4 -0.10 16.41 -29.78
N GLU A 5 -0.97 16.58 -28.78
CA GLU A 5 -0.93 17.76 -27.91
C GLU A 5 0.30 17.70 -27.01
N GLU A 6 0.98 18.85 -26.86
CA GLU A 6 2.12 18.97 -25.96
C GLU A 6 1.68 18.94 -24.49
N PRO A 7 2.48 18.32 -23.60
CA PRO A 7 2.14 18.20 -22.19
C PRO A 7 2.09 19.59 -21.52
N VAL A 8 0.96 19.90 -20.88
CA VAL A 8 0.79 21.13 -20.10
C VAL A 8 1.62 21.05 -18.82
N THR A 9 2.72 21.80 -18.78
CA THR A 9 3.52 21.96 -17.56
C THR A 9 2.85 22.99 -16.65
N ARG A 10 2.45 22.59 -15.43
CA ARG A 10 1.89 23.53 -14.45
C ARG A 10 2.99 24.46 -13.92
N THR A 11 2.67 25.74 -13.75
CA THR A 11 3.61 26.77 -13.23
C THR A 11 3.60 26.89 -11.70
N TYR A 12 2.77 26.10 -11.02
CA TYR A 12 2.58 26.13 -9.58
C TYR A 12 2.60 24.71 -8.98
N PRO A 13 3.01 24.53 -7.72
CA PRO A 13 2.92 23.26 -7.02
C PRO A 13 1.48 22.77 -6.92
N VAL A 14 1.28 21.47 -7.02
CA VAL A 14 -0.02 20.82 -6.84
C VAL A 14 -0.10 20.24 -5.44
N ILE A 15 -1.26 20.35 -4.80
CA ILE A 15 -1.54 19.70 -3.52
C ILE A 15 -2.24 18.38 -3.81
N SER A 16 -1.67 17.27 -3.34
CA SER A 16 -2.37 15.98 -3.39
C SER A 16 -3.50 16.00 -2.37
N ALA A 17 -4.74 15.83 -2.84
CA ALA A 17 -5.91 15.73 -1.97
C ALA A 17 -6.06 14.35 -1.32
N ASP A 18 -5.31 13.37 -1.83
CA ASP A 18 -5.34 11.98 -1.35
C ASP A 18 -3.93 11.39 -1.42
N SER A 19 -3.46 10.83 -0.31
CA SER A 19 -2.14 10.21 -0.21
C SER A 19 -2.13 9.22 0.93
N HIS A 20 -1.42 8.11 0.76
CA HIS A 20 -1.31 7.05 1.74
C HIS A 20 0.16 6.74 2.05
N ILE A 21 0.38 6.13 3.20
CA ILE A 21 1.66 5.49 3.55
C ILE A 21 1.46 3.97 3.58
N THR A 22 2.52 3.22 3.30
CA THR A 22 2.57 1.79 3.63
C THR A 22 3.06 1.67 5.07
N GLU A 23 2.29 1.00 5.92
CA GLU A 23 2.60 0.92 7.34
C GLU A 23 3.77 -0.01 7.65
N ALA A 24 4.40 0.21 8.82
CA ALA A 24 5.43 -0.70 9.32
C ALA A 24 4.82 -2.06 9.73
N PRO A 25 5.60 -3.16 9.76
CA PRO A 25 5.10 -4.50 10.09
C PRO A 25 4.31 -4.61 11.41
N GLY A 26 4.77 -3.90 12.44
CA GLY A 26 4.21 -3.97 13.79
C GLY A 26 3.02 -3.04 14.05
N THR A 27 2.63 -2.22 13.07
CA THR A 27 1.72 -1.07 13.25
C THR A 27 0.44 -1.41 14.02
N TYR A 28 -0.14 -2.58 13.76
CA TYR A 28 -1.41 -2.99 14.35
C TYR A 28 -1.28 -3.99 15.50
N VAL A 29 -0.11 -4.59 15.74
CA VAL A 29 0.06 -5.69 16.71
C VAL A 29 0.77 -5.25 17.99
N ASP A 30 1.66 -4.27 17.90
CA ASP A 30 2.55 -3.89 19.00
C ASP A 30 1.76 -3.26 20.17
N TYR A 31 0.81 -2.38 19.85
CA TYR A 31 0.13 -1.52 20.83
C TYR A 31 -1.39 -1.69 20.91
N ILE A 32 -1.96 -2.61 20.13
CA ILE A 32 -3.39 -2.92 20.22
C ILE A 32 -3.70 -3.61 21.56
N ASP A 33 -4.91 -3.43 22.06
CA ASP A 33 -5.41 -4.19 23.20
C ASP A 33 -5.22 -5.71 22.94
N PRO A 34 -4.61 -6.46 23.88
CA PRO A 34 -4.31 -7.87 23.73
C PRO A 34 -5.51 -8.72 23.25
N ALA A 35 -6.74 -8.36 23.63
CA ALA A 35 -7.95 -9.08 23.24
C ALA A 35 -8.21 -9.08 21.71
N TRP A 36 -7.55 -8.19 20.96
CA TRP A 36 -7.75 -8.03 19.52
C TRP A 36 -6.54 -8.43 18.67
N ARG A 37 -5.39 -8.77 19.28
CA ARG A 37 -4.14 -9.09 18.53
C ARG A 37 -4.32 -10.20 17.50
N ASP A 38 -5.15 -11.20 17.80
CA ASP A 38 -5.35 -12.32 16.88
C ASP A 38 -6.08 -11.91 15.59
N LYS A 39 -6.94 -10.89 15.68
CA LYS A 39 -7.75 -10.35 14.58
C LYS A 39 -7.11 -9.14 13.90
N ALA A 40 -6.11 -8.52 14.53
CA ALA A 40 -5.43 -7.35 14.00
C ALA A 40 -4.78 -7.68 12.63
N PRO A 41 -4.78 -6.72 11.69
CA PRO A 41 -3.97 -6.84 10.50
C PRO A 41 -2.52 -7.13 10.83
N LYS A 42 -1.90 -8.06 10.11
CA LYS A 42 -0.51 -8.45 10.38
C LYS A 42 0.19 -8.89 9.12
N MET A 43 1.50 -8.73 9.11
CA MET A 43 2.35 -9.19 8.03
C MET A 43 2.76 -10.65 8.25
N VAL A 44 2.71 -11.45 7.19
CA VAL A 44 3.16 -12.83 7.16
C VAL A 44 4.04 -13.05 5.92
N ASP A 45 5.02 -13.94 6.03
CA ASP A 45 5.84 -14.36 4.89
C ASP A 45 5.04 -15.36 4.03
N GLY A 46 4.73 -14.98 2.79
CA GLY A 46 4.03 -15.82 1.80
C GLY A 46 4.95 -16.78 1.04
N GLY A 47 6.24 -16.81 1.36
CA GLY A 47 7.26 -17.62 0.72
C GLY A 47 7.88 -16.97 -0.53
N LYS A 48 8.87 -17.67 -1.11
CA LYS A 48 9.75 -17.18 -2.19
C LYS A 48 9.04 -16.46 -3.34
N ASP A 49 7.92 -17.00 -3.81
CA ASP A 49 7.28 -16.53 -5.05
C ASP A 49 6.26 -15.40 -4.80
N VAL A 50 5.86 -15.19 -3.54
CA VAL A 50 4.80 -14.25 -3.15
C VAL A 50 5.34 -13.08 -2.33
N GLY A 51 6.36 -13.33 -1.49
CA GLY A 51 6.92 -12.35 -0.58
C GLY A 51 5.98 -12.01 0.58
N ASP A 52 6.11 -10.80 1.13
CA ASP A 52 5.34 -10.36 2.28
C ASP A 52 3.86 -10.12 1.94
N LEU A 53 2.99 -10.64 2.81
CA LEU A 53 1.54 -10.51 2.71
C LEU A 53 0.97 -9.81 3.94
N PHE A 54 0.03 -8.90 3.73
CA PHE A 54 -0.83 -8.38 4.79
C PHE A 54 -2.10 -9.23 4.88
N VAL A 55 -2.30 -9.89 6.02
CA VAL A 55 -3.53 -10.64 6.31
C VAL A 55 -4.44 -9.83 7.22
N ILE A 56 -5.72 -9.79 6.87
CA ILE A 56 -6.74 -9.01 7.58
C ILE A 56 -7.91 -9.95 7.88
N ASP A 57 -8.37 -9.98 9.13
CA ASP A 57 -9.51 -10.81 9.53
C ASP A 57 -10.76 -10.45 8.71
N GLY A 58 -11.43 -11.48 8.19
CA GLY A 58 -12.59 -11.32 7.30
C GLY A 58 -12.26 -11.02 5.81
N MET A 59 -11.00 -10.75 5.45
CA MET A 59 -10.59 -10.63 4.04
C MET A 59 -10.18 -11.98 3.46
N LYS A 60 -10.80 -12.39 2.34
CA LYS A 60 -10.50 -13.66 1.67
C LYS A 60 -9.13 -13.68 0.99
N THR A 61 -8.69 -12.51 0.51
CA THR A 61 -7.46 -12.38 -0.26
C THR A 61 -6.48 -11.50 0.51
N PRO A 62 -5.32 -12.02 0.92
CA PRO A 62 -4.24 -11.23 1.52
C PRO A 62 -3.71 -10.17 0.54
N VAL A 63 -3.16 -9.08 1.07
CA VAL A 63 -2.59 -7.99 0.26
C VAL A 63 -1.10 -8.25 0.04
N PRO A 64 -0.63 -8.48 -1.20
CA PRO A 64 0.79 -8.64 -1.46
C PRO A 64 1.52 -7.30 -1.43
N MET A 65 2.51 -7.16 -0.55
CA MET A 65 3.13 -5.87 -0.24
C MET A 65 4.10 -5.36 -1.31
N GLY A 66 4.55 -6.22 -2.23
CA GLY A 66 5.57 -5.88 -3.23
C GLY A 66 5.20 -4.73 -4.18
N LEU A 67 3.91 -4.53 -4.50
CA LEU A 67 3.46 -3.45 -5.39
C LEU A 67 2.79 -2.28 -4.65
N VAL A 68 2.42 -2.46 -3.39
CA VAL A 68 1.72 -1.43 -2.60
C VAL A 68 2.62 -0.20 -2.35
N ALA A 69 3.94 -0.41 -2.31
CA ALA A 69 4.93 0.65 -2.11
C ALA A 69 5.32 1.42 -3.41
N ALA A 70 4.67 1.15 -4.55
CA ALA A 70 5.06 1.72 -5.85
C ALA A 70 4.41 3.08 -6.19
N ALA A 71 3.77 3.75 -5.23
CA ALA A 71 3.10 5.02 -5.45
C ALA A 71 4.04 6.08 -6.08
N GLY A 72 3.57 6.74 -7.15
CA GLY A 72 4.34 7.76 -7.87
C GLY A 72 5.44 7.22 -8.79
N LYS A 73 5.56 5.89 -8.97
CA LYS A 73 6.45 5.31 -9.98
C LYS A 73 5.71 5.16 -11.33
N PRO A 74 6.38 5.44 -12.47
CA PRO A 74 5.85 5.10 -13.78
C PRO A 74 5.54 3.60 -13.88
N ALA A 75 4.48 3.25 -14.61
CA ALA A 75 4.14 1.88 -14.95
C ALA A 75 5.14 1.28 -15.96
#